data_AF-A0A6N7AG66-F1
#
_entry.id   AF-A0A6N7AG66-F1
#
_cell.length_a   1.000
_cell.length_b   1.000
_cell.length_c   1.000
_cell.angle_alpha   90.00
_cell.angle_beta   90.00
_cell.angle_gamma   90.00
#
_symmetry.space_group_name_H-M   'P 1'
#
loop_
_entity.id
_entity.type
_entity.pdbx_description
1 polymer ?
#
loop_
_entity_poly.entity_id
_entity_poly.type
_entity_poly.pdbx_seq_one_letter_code
_entity_poly.pdbx_strand_id
1 'polypeptide(L)' 'MEKFTDPTWPLNTGTGVIAGTEYRYVKPIYIKNGCLVCHGDPLSENDPYGHPKEGYKEGDVRGGISVVLPLE' A
#
# COMPACT_ATOMS: atom_id res chain seq x y z
N MET A 1 -0.34 -3.34 -9.32
CA MET A 1 -0.09 -3.93 -7.99
C MET A 1 0.88 -5.09 -8.07
N GLU A 2 0.84 -5.92 -9.13
CA GLU A 2 1.79 -7.04 -9.33
C GLU A 2 3.26 -6.64 -9.14
N LYS A 3 3.67 -5.46 -9.66
CA LYS A 3 5.04 -4.93 -9.45
C LYS A 3 5.42 -4.76 -7.98
N PHE A 4 4.48 -4.45 -7.10
CA PHE A 4 4.77 -4.19 -5.67
C PHE A 4 4.68 -5.46 -4.82
N THR A 5 4.11 -6.53 -5.36
CA THR A 5 4.13 -7.86 -4.74
C THR A 5 5.27 -8.73 -5.30
N ASP A 6 5.98 -8.27 -6.33
CA ASP A 6 7.15 -8.92 -6.89
C ASP A 6 8.36 -8.76 -5.93
N PRO A 7 8.94 -9.87 -5.43
CA PRO A 7 10.07 -9.82 -4.50
C PRO A 7 11.35 -9.22 -5.11
N THR A 8 11.44 -9.10 -6.44
CA THR A 8 12.57 -8.50 -7.14
C THR A 8 12.44 -6.97 -7.26
N TRP A 9 11.25 -6.41 -7.01
CA TRP A 9 11.04 -4.98 -7.07
C TRP A 9 11.65 -4.28 -5.84
N PRO A 10 12.36 -3.15 -6.00
CA PRO A 10 12.95 -2.45 -4.87
C PRO A 10 11.90 -2.04 -3.83
N LEU A 11 12.09 -2.46 -2.58
CA LEU A 11 11.21 -2.11 -1.47
C LEU A 11 11.10 -0.59 -1.32
N ASN A 12 9.89 -0.13 -1.01
CA ASN A 12 9.55 1.29 -0.84
C ASN A 12 9.81 2.20 -2.07
N THR A 13 9.99 1.63 -3.26
CA THR A 13 10.15 2.41 -4.50
C THR A 13 8.83 2.52 -5.25
N GLY A 14 8.42 3.76 -5.54
CA GLY A 14 7.28 4.05 -6.42
C GLY A 14 7.66 4.09 -7.90
N THR A 15 6.66 4.15 -8.76
CA THR A 15 6.81 4.27 -10.22
C THR A 15 5.93 5.40 -10.73
N GLY A 16 6.34 6.05 -11.82
CA GLY A 16 5.53 7.10 -12.45
C GLY A 16 5.48 6.97 -13.97
N VAL A 17 4.46 7.58 -14.56
CA VAL A 17 4.22 7.62 -16.01
C VAL A 17 3.68 9.00 -16.40
N ILE A 18 4.02 9.45 -17.61
CA ILE A 18 3.33 10.58 -18.24
C ILE A 18 2.04 10.05 -18.87
N ALA A 19 0.91 10.65 -18.53
CA ALA A 19 -0.42 10.30 -19.01
C ALA A 19 -1.10 11.56 -19.55
N GLY A 20 -0.93 11.83 -20.85
CA GLY A 20 -1.42 13.06 -21.46
C GLY A 20 -0.65 14.28 -20.94
N THR A 21 -1.36 15.25 -20.38
CA THR A 21 -0.82 16.48 -19.77
C THR A 21 -0.57 16.34 -18.27
N GLU A 22 -0.40 15.11 -17.77
CA GLU A 22 -0.17 14.84 -16.36
C GLU A 22 0.99 13.87 -16.17
N TYR A 23 1.73 14.04 -15.09
CA TYR A 23 2.60 13.02 -14.54
C TYR A 23 1.91 12.33 -13.35
N ARG A 24 1.76 11.02 -13.44
CA ARG A 24 1.12 10.19 -12.42
C ARG A 24 2.16 9.33 -11.73
N TYR A 25 2.32 9.51 -10.42
CA TYR A 25 3.24 8.75 -9.59
C TYR A 25 2.48 7.93 -8.56
N VAL A 26 2.88 6.67 -8.36
CA VAL A 26 2.34 5.80 -7.32
C VAL A 26 3.45 5.16 -6.50
N LYS A 27 3.30 5.18 -5.18
CA LYS A 27 4.20 4.49 -4.24
C LYS A 27 3.43 3.46 -3.41
N PRO A 28 3.92 2.22 -3.27
CA PRO A 28 3.24 1.21 -2.46
C PRO A 28 3.23 1.56 -0.97
N ILE A 29 2.20 1.09 -0.27
CA ILE A 29 2.11 1.06 1.19
C ILE A 29 2.26 -0.40 1.61
N TYR A 30 3.42 -0.71 2.18
CA TYR A 30 3.67 -1.99 2.83
C TYR A 30 3.21 -1.93 4.29
N ILE A 31 2.58 -3.01 4.75
CA ILE A 31 2.19 -3.19 6.15
C ILE A 31 3.46 -3.26 7.01
N LYS A 32 3.49 -2.43 8.05
CA LYS A 32 4.55 -2.39 9.07
C LYS A 32 3.99 -2.84 10.41
N ASN A 33 4.85 -3.14 11.36
CA ASN A 33 4.45 -3.53 12.72
C ASN A 33 3.32 -2.64 13.33
N GLY A 34 3.43 -1.32 13.23
CA GLY A 34 2.42 -0.40 13.77
C GLY A 34 1.04 -0.48 13.11
N CYS A 35 0.92 -1.08 11.93
CA CYS A 35 -0.36 -1.29 11.24
C CYS A 35 -1.12 -2.50 11.81
N LEU A 36 -0.40 -3.47 12.39
CA LEU A 36 -0.93 -4.79 12.76
C LEU A 36 -1.89 -4.73 13.94
N VAL A 37 -1.82 -3.69 14.77
CA VAL A 37 -2.72 -3.52 15.91
C VAL A 37 -4.19 -3.45 15.47
N CYS A 38 -4.47 -2.86 14.31
CA CYS A 38 -5.83 -2.74 13.76
C CYS A 38 -6.10 -3.52 12.48
N HIS A 39 -5.06 -3.86 11.71
CA HIS A 39 -5.26 -4.53 10.42
C HIS A 39 -4.59 -5.90 10.34
N GLY A 40 -3.99 -6.38 11.44
CA GLY A 40 -3.22 -7.62 11.47
C GLY A 40 -4.08 -8.88 11.51
N ASP A 41 -3.42 -10.03 11.60
CA ASP A 41 -4.07 -11.30 11.90
C ASP A 41 -4.54 -11.43 13.35
N PRO A 42 -5.60 -12.23 13.61
CA PRO A 42 -6.37 -12.98 12.63
C PRO A 42 -7.46 -12.15 11.93
N LEU A 43 -7.69 -12.47 10.65
CA LEU A 43 -8.80 -11.93 9.84
C LEU A 43 -10.13 -11.99 10.62
N SER A 44 -10.91 -10.90 10.54
CA SER A 44 -12.23 -10.73 11.16
C SER A 44 -12.26 -10.65 12.69
N GLU A 45 -11.15 -10.82 13.41
CA GLU A 45 -11.10 -10.45 14.82
C GLU A 45 -11.24 -8.92 14.95
N ASN A 46 -11.95 -8.45 15.97
CA ASN A 46 -12.12 -7.02 16.19
C ASN A 46 -10.79 -6.34 16.57
N ASP A 47 -10.56 -5.19 15.97
CA ASP A 47 -9.53 -4.24 16.37
C ASP A 47 -9.90 -3.55 17.70
N PRO A 48 -9.00 -2.71 18.27
CA PRO A 48 -9.29 -1.98 19.51
C PRO A 48 -10.50 -1.03 19.46
N TYR A 49 -11.04 -0.75 18.28
CA TYR A 49 -12.20 0.11 18.04
C TYR A 49 -13.46 -0.68 17.70
N GLY A 50 -13.38 -2.01 17.62
CA GLY A 50 -14.51 -2.90 17.34
C GLY A 50 -14.74 -3.20 15.84
N HIS A 51 -13.80 -2.89 14.96
CA HIS A 51 -13.89 -3.19 13.53
C HIS A 51 -13.17 -4.50 13.18
N PRO A 52 -13.69 -5.32 12.25
CA PRO A 52 -13.02 -6.56 11.85
C PRO A 52 -11.70 -6.27 11.12
N LYS A 53 -10.61 -6.85 11.62
CA LYS A 53 -9.28 -6.79 11.00
C LYS A 53 -9.27 -7.46 9.62
N GLU A 54 -8.39 -7.00 8.74
CA GLU A 54 -8.17 -7.54 7.40
C GLU A 54 -7.20 -8.73 7.34
N GLY A 55 -6.50 -9.06 8.43
CA GLY A 55 -5.62 -10.22 8.48
C GLY A 55 -4.27 -10.03 7.80
N TYR A 56 -3.73 -8.80 7.80
CA TYR A 56 -2.42 -8.56 7.20
C TYR A 56 -1.26 -9.09 8.04
N LYS A 57 -0.17 -9.38 7.35
CA LYS A 57 1.15 -9.66 7.89
C LYS A 57 2.12 -8.53 7.53
N GLU A 58 3.19 -8.41 8.31
CA GLU A 58 4.26 -7.46 8.00
C GLU A 58 4.86 -7.77 6.62
N GLY A 59 4.98 -6.74 5.77
CA GLY A 59 5.42 -6.87 4.39
C GLY A 59 4.31 -7.01 3.35
N ASP A 60 3.07 -7.28 3.76
CA ASP A 60 1.93 -7.32 2.83
C ASP A 60 1.70 -5.96 2.16
N VAL A 61 1.20 -5.96 0.93
CA VAL A 61 0.86 -4.73 0.20
C VAL A 61 -0.59 -4.35 0.49
N ARG A 62 -0.78 -3.30 1.30
CA ARG A 62 -2.12 -2.77 1.61
C ARG A 62 -2.75 -1.99 0.46
N GLY A 63 -1.90 -1.30 -0.32
CA GLY A 63 -2.33 -0.34 -1.34
C GLY A 63 -1.18 0.54 -1.80
N GLY A 64 -1.50 1.76 -2.27
CA GLY A 64 -0.50 2.73 -2.70
C GLY A 64 -1.01 4.17 -2.61
N ILE A 65 -0.07 5.10 -2.40
CA ILE A 65 -0.32 6.54 -2.47
C ILE A 65 -0.14 6.95 -3.92
N SER A 66 -1.18 7.53 -4.52
CA SER A 66 -1.15 8.07 -5.89
C SER A 66 -1.10 9.59 -5.85
N VAL A 67 -0.18 10.19 -6.61
CA VAL A 67 -0.05 11.63 -6.81
C VAL A 67 -0.18 11.92 -8.30
N VAL A 68 -1.00 12.90 -8.65
CA VAL A 68 -1.15 13.40 -10.02
C VAL A 68 -0.61 14.82 -10.05
N LEU A 69 0.34 15.08 -10.94
CA LEU A 69 0.92 16.39 -11.18
C LEU A 69 0.49 16.86 -12.57
N PRO A 70 -0.17 18.01 -12.72
CA PRO A 70 -0.39 18.59 -14.04
C PRO A 70 0.96 19.00 -14.66
N LEU A 71 1.10 18.81 -15.96
CA LEU A 71 2.22 19.27 -16.78
C LEU A 71 1.74 20.53 -17.51
N GLU A 72 1.65 21.63 -16.76
CA GLU A 72 1.42 22.99 -17.27
C GLU A 72 2.60 23.88 -16.89
#